data_AF-A0A957ZNP4-F1
#
_entry.id   AF-A0A957ZNP4-F1
#
_cell.length_a   1.000
_cell.length_b   1.000
_cell.length_c   1.000
_cell.angle_alpha   90.00
_cell.angle_beta   90.00
_cell.angle_gamma   90.00
#
_symmetry.space_group_name_H-M   'P 1'
#
loop_
_entity.id
_entity.type
_entity.pdbx_description
1 polymer ?
#
loop_
_entity_poly.entity_id
_entity_poly.type
_entity_poly.pdbx_seq_one_letter_code
_entity_poly.pdbx_strand_id
1 'polypeptide(L)'
;LFWARDKTHLWLRSAAKVAFVLGVGRLTNRPVALPVAALTDGIGAFRAHLYAAFHSGRTKETPAGSQAMPIARDTLARLSGVSRSGQRNYEAAASITTRINYAVGKIYSKEAYQERAWQKGTAVFVLEDYRGRQGRAGQRYVAWQLPNSYVGAHPQRPKGRQKRINRKLKDLVMKGMPGNVEHSGRFRAEGQRYFAEAKKAVRRLASEPNNERYWSSRSKESRLSWWQGLG
;
A
#
# COMPACT_ATOMS: atom_id res chain seq x y z
N LEU A 1 0.78 22.96 -22.24
CA LEU A 1 1.36 23.50 -20.99
C LEU A 1 2.54 22.68 -20.42
N PHE A 2 2.54 21.35 -20.51
CA PHE A 2 3.54 20.50 -19.85
C PHE A 2 4.66 20.01 -20.77
N TRP A 3 4.32 19.81 -22.04
CA TRP A 3 5.22 19.32 -23.07
C TRP A 3 5.38 20.36 -24.16
N ALA A 4 6.59 20.51 -24.67
CA ALA A 4 6.86 21.18 -25.93
C ALA A 4 7.28 20.11 -26.95
N ARG A 5 6.78 20.21 -28.17
CA ARG A 5 7.14 19.28 -29.24
C ARG A 5 7.69 20.08 -30.41
N ASP A 6 8.81 19.62 -30.95
CA ASP A 6 9.24 20.00 -32.30
C ASP A 6 9.07 18.80 -33.25
N LYS A 7 9.56 18.89 -34.49
CA LYS A 7 9.40 17.82 -35.48
C LYS A 7 10.01 16.48 -35.03
N THR A 8 11.00 16.50 -34.14
CA THR A 8 11.82 15.33 -33.79
C THR A 8 11.87 15.02 -32.29
N HIS A 9 11.51 15.96 -31.41
CA HIS A 9 11.66 15.81 -29.96
C HIS A 9 10.42 16.24 -29.18
N LEU A 10 10.24 15.60 -28.03
CA LEU A 10 9.24 15.92 -27.02
C LEU A 10 9.93 16.29 -25.70
N TRP A 11 9.74 17.52 -25.24
CA TRP A 11 10.39 18.10 -24.06
C TRP A 11 9.41 18.28 -22.91
N LEU A 12 9.68 17.67 -21.75
CA LEU A 12 8.98 17.96 -20.50
C LEU A 12 9.59 19.20 -19.84
N ARG A 13 8.82 20.30 -19.71
CA ARG A 13 9.36 21.58 -19.19
C ARG A 13 9.95 21.44 -17.78
N SER A 14 9.27 20.75 -16.86
CA SER A 14 9.81 20.41 -15.53
C SER A 14 8.85 19.49 -14.78
N ALA A 15 9.32 18.33 -14.33
CA ALA A 15 8.52 17.41 -13.51
C ALA A 15 7.96 18.05 -12.22
N ALA A 16 8.68 19.01 -11.62
CA ALA A 16 8.21 19.70 -10.42
C ALA A 16 7.07 20.68 -10.73
N LYS A 17 7.15 21.42 -11.85
CA LYS A 17 6.08 22.33 -12.26
C LYS A 17 4.82 21.56 -12.66
N VAL A 18 4.98 20.43 -13.36
CA VAL A 18 3.88 19.54 -13.72
C VAL A 18 3.20 19.01 -12.46
N ALA A 19 3.98 18.49 -11.50
CA ALA A 19 3.45 18.00 -10.23
C ALA A 19 2.70 19.11 -9.47
N PHE A 20 3.24 20.33 -9.41
CA PHE A 20 2.59 21.47 -8.77
C PHE A 20 1.23 21.81 -9.38
N VAL A 21 1.14 21.91 -10.72
CA VAL A 21 -0.14 22.21 -11.40
C VAL A 21 -1.16 21.09 -11.23
N LEU A 22 -0.69 19.83 -11.05
CA LEU A 22 -1.54 18.70 -10.70
C LEU A 22 -1.91 18.64 -9.21
N GLY A 23 -1.62 19.68 -8.42
CA GLY A 23 -1.93 19.75 -6.99
C GLY A 23 -1.07 18.83 -6.11
N VAL A 24 0.05 18.32 -6.62
CA VAL A 24 0.92 17.42 -5.87
C VAL A 24 1.81 18.22 -4.92
N GLY A 25 1.46 18.25 -3.64
CA GLY A 25 2.27 18.90 -2.61
C GLY A 25 3.61 18.19 -2.34
N ARG A 26 3.66 16.87 -2.46
CA ARG A 26 4.88 16.07 -2.25
C ARG A 26 4.78 14.68 -2.85
N LEU A 27 5.89 14.20 -3.43
CA LEU A 27 6.05 12.80 -3.82
C LEU A 27 6.48 11.95 -2.61
N THR A 28 5.73 10.91 -2.25
CA THR A 28 5.89 10.15 -0.98
C THR A 28 6.37 8.69 -1.12
N ASN A 29 6.15 8.01 -2.27
CA ASN A 29 6.62 6.64 -2.53
C ASN A 29 8.05 6.59 -3.10
N ARG A 30 8.66 5.40 -3.21
CA ARG A 30 9.93 5.26 -3.93
C ARG A 30 9.74 5.41 -5.45
N PRO A 31 10.66 6.09 -6.15
CA PRO A 31 10.65 6.12 -7.61
C PRO A 31 10.84 4.71 -8.16
N VAL A 32 10.29 4.44 -9.34
CA VAL A 32 10.37 3.12 -9.98
C VAL A 32 10.81 3.28 -11.43
N ALA A 33 11.49 2.26 -11.97
CA ALA A 33 11.82 2.22 -13.39
C ALA A 33 10.67 1.56 -14.15
N LEU A 34 9.99 2.34 -14.99
CA LEU A 34 9.02 1.80 -15.93
C LEU A 34 9.73 1.43 -17.25
N PRO A 35 9.49 0.24 -17.81
CA PRO A 35 9.98 -0.09 -19.15
C PRO A 35 9.44 0.89 -20.19
N VAL A 36 10.25 1.28 -21.17
CA VAL A 36 9.79 2.16 -22.27
C VAL A 36 8.69 1.48 -23.08
N ALA A 37 8.79 0.16 -23.29
CA ALA A 37 7.75 -0.64 -23.93
C ALA A 37 6.38 -0.45 -23.27
N ALA A 38 6.31 -0.31 -21.94
CA ALA A 38 5.06 -0.07 -21.23
C ALA A 38 4.43 1.30 -21.54
N LEU A 39 5.20 2.27 -22.04
CA LEU A 39 4.72 3.59 -22.46
C LEU A 39 4.18 3.59 -23.89
N THR A 40 4.67 2.67 -24.72
CA THR A 40 4.37 2.61 -26.15
C THR A 40 3.40 1.48 -26.51
N ASP A 41 3.12 0.59 -25.57
CA ASP A 41 2.11 -0.46 -25.71
C ASP A 41 0.68 0.13 -25.64
N GLY A 42 -0.33 -0.70 -25.83
CA GLY A 42 -1.73 -0.33 -25.74
C GLY A 42 -2.09 0.36 -24.41
N ILE A 43 -3.06 1.27 -24.45
CA ILE A 43 -3.47 2.09 -23.30
C ILE A 43 -3.83 1.26 -22.05
N GLY A 44 -4.35 0.04 -22.24
CA GLY A 44 -4.63 -0.90 -21.16
C GLY A 44 -3.37 -1.39 -20.45
N ALA A 45 -2.34 -1.79 -21.20
CA ALA A 45 -1.06 -2.22 -20.67
C ALA A 45 -0.35 -1.07 -19.94
N PHE A 46 -0.36 0.13 -20.53
CA PHE A 46 0.18 1.32 -19.89
C PHE A 46 -0.49 1.60 -18.53
N ARG A 47 -1.82 1.54 -18.45
CA ARG A 47 -2.56 1.72 -17.20
C ARG A 47 -2.24 0.63 -16.17
N ALA A 48 -2.12 -0.63 -16.59
CA ALA A 48 -1.71 -1.74 -15.73
C ALA A 48 -0.30 -1.51 -15.15
N HIS A 49 0.62 -1.00 -15.97
CA HIS A 49 1.97 -0.67 -15.56
C HIS A 49 2.04 0.54 -14.60
N LEU A 50 1.22 1.57 -14.78
CA LEU A 50 1.08 2.65 -13.80
C LEU A 50 0.54 2.13 -12.46
N TYR A 51 -0.44 1.22 -12.50
CA TYR A 51 -0.97 0.56 -11.32
C TYR A 51 0.09 -0.30 -10.62
N ALA A 52 0.89 -1.07 -11.37
CA ALA A 52 2.02 -1.83 -10.85
C ALA A 52 3.10 -0.93 -10.24
N ALA A 53 3.41 0.21 -10.87
CA ALA A 53 4.36 1.20 -10.40
C ALA A 53 4.00 1.75 -9.02
N PHE A 54 2.70 1.96 -8.75
CA PHE A 54 2.22 2.36 -7.44
C PHE A 54 2.58 1.33 -6.36
N HIS A 55 2.36 0.04 -6.63
CA HIS A 55 2.69 -1.03 -5.70
C HIS A 55 4.20 -1.20 -5.51
N SER A 56 4.97 -1.20 -6.60
CA SER A 56 6.44 -1.24 -6.56
C SER A 56 7.03 -0.10 -5.72
N GLY A 57 6.49 1.11 -5.83
CA GLY A 57 6.94 2.27 -5.05
C GLY A 57 6.59 2.21 -3.56
N ARG A 58 5.61 1.37 -3.17
CA ARG A 58 5.18 1.17 -1.78
C ARG A 58 5.94 0.05 -1.07
N THR A 59 6.68 -0.78 -1.79
CA THR A 59 7.54 -1.78 -1.18
C THR A 59 8.65 -1.11 -0.37
N LYS A 60 8.93 -1.61 0.83
CA LYS A 60 10.04 -1.13 1.67
C LYS A 60 11.12 -2.19 1.71
N GLU A 61 12.36 -1.79 1.44
CA GLU A 61 13.51 -2.66 1.74
C GLU A 61 13.72 -2.69 3.26
N THR A 62 13.78 -3.90 3.81
CA THR A 62 14.07 -4.16 5.22
C THR A 62 15.22 -5.16 5.33
N PRO A 63 15.89 -5.27 6.49
CA PRO A 63 16.91 -6.31 6.69
C PRO A 63 16.38 -7.73 6.48
N ALA A 64 15.06 -7.94 6.60
CA ALA A 64 14.39 -9.22 6.36
C ALA A 64 13.92 -9.41 4.89
N GLY A 65 14.29 -8.50 3.98
CA GLY A 65 13.90 -8.48 2.58
C GLY A 65 12.88 -7.38 2.23
N SER A 66 12.36 -7.43 1.02
CA SER A 66 11.39 -6.46 0.51
C SER A 66 9.99 -6.72 1.10
N GLN A 67 9.42 -5.70 1.75
CA GLN A 67 8.12 -5.77 2.42
C GLN A 67 7.08 -4.93 1.69
N ALA A 68 6.04 -5.57 1.17
CA ALA A 68 4.85 -4.86 0.67
C ALA A 68 4.03 -4.28 1.83
N MET A 69 3.51 -3.06 1.64
CA MET A 69 2.63 -2.42 2.62
C MET A 69 1.16 -2.72 2.32
N PRO A 70 0.42 -3.39 3.24
CA PRO A 70 -0.97 -3.74 3.03
C PRO A 70 -1.86 -2.56 2.64
N ILE A 71 -2.80 -2.78 1.73
CA ILE A 71 -3.79 -1.78 1.30
C ILE A 71 -5.08 -2.45 0.83
N ALA A 72 -6.23 -1.90 1.23
CA ALA A 72 -7.52 -2.48 0.89
C ALA A 72 -7.88 -2.18 -0.58
N ARG A 73 -8.62 -3.09 -1.22
CA ARG A 73 -9.09 -2.89 -2.60
C ARG A 73 -10.00 -1.67 -2.75
N ASP A 74 -10.81 -1.37 -1.75
CA ASP A 74 -11.68 -0.19 -1.79
C ASP A 74 -10.87 1.09 -1.64
N THR A 75 -9.82 1.08 -0.81
CA THR A 75 -8.86 2.19 -0.77
C THR A 75 -8.18 2.37 -2.12
N LEU A 76 -7.79 1.28 -2.80
CA LEU A 76 -7.23 1.34 -4.15
C LEU A 76 -8.24 1.88 -5.16
N ALA A 77 -9.51 1.47 -5.09
CA ALA A 77 -10.56 1.95 -5.97
C ALA A 77 -10.78 3.46 -5.80
N ARG A 78 -10.85 3.93 -4.55
CA ARG A 78 -10.96 5.35 -4.23
C ARG A 78 -9.75 6.16 -4.72
N LEU A 79 -8.54 5.61 -4.60
CA LEU A 79 -7.31 6.31 -4.99
C LEU A 79 -7.06 6.32 -6.50
N SER A 80 -7.40 5.24 -7.19
CA SER A 80 -7.07 5.05 -8.61
C SER A 80 -8.26 5.26 -9.56
N GLY A 81 -9.49 5.29 -9.04
CA GLY A 81 -10.72 5.24 -9.83
C GLY A 81 -10.98 3.87 -10.49
N VAL A 82 -10.15 2.86 -10.24
CA VAL A 82 -10.25 1.54 -10.89
C VAL A 82 -11.14 0.61 -10.07
N SER A 83 -12.16 0.03 -10.72
CA SER A 83 -13.06 -0.96 -10.12
C SER A 83 -12.32 -2.21 -9.65
N ARG A 84 -12.95 -3.01 -8.78
CA ARG A 84 -12.35 -4.26 -8.27
C ARG A 84 -12.02 -5.25 -9.40
N SER A 85 -12.85 -5.34 -10.44
CA SER A 85 -12.58 -6.18 -11.62
C SER A 85 -11.40 -5.63 -12.43
N GLY A 86 -11.37 -4.32 -12.68
CA GLY A 86 -10.25 -3.66 -13.36
C GLY A 86 -8.92 -3.82 -12.63
N GLN A 87 -8.92 -3.76 -11.30
CA GLN A 87 -7.74 -4.02 -10.48
C GLN A 87 -7.19 -5.44 -10.70
N ARG A 88 -8.07 -6.47 -10.70
CA ARG A 88 -7.65 -7.85 -10.95
C ARG A 88 -7.08 -8.03 -12.36
N ASN A 89 -7.68 -7.37 -13.35
CA ASN A 89 -7.18 -7.40 -14.72
C ASN A 89 -5.80 -6.75 -14.82
N TYR A 90 -5.57 -5.61 -14.16
CA TYR A 90 -4.25 -4.97 -14.12
C TYR A 90 -3.23 -5.80 -13.34
N GLU A 91 -3.65 -6.45 -12.25
CA GLU A 91 -2.79 -7.35 -11.48
C GLU A 91 -2.31 -8.52 -12.33
N ALA A 92 -3.20 -9.13 -13.12
CA ALA A 92 -2.85 -10.19 -14.05
C ALA A 92 -1.95 -9.67 -15.20
N ALA A 93 -2.34 -8.55 -15.83
CA ALA A 93 -1.63 -8.00 -16.98
C ALA A 93 -0.21 -7.51 -16.67
N ALA A 94 0.02 -6.96 -15.47
CA ALA A 94 1.32 -6.44 -15.05
C ALA A 94 2.08 -7.38 -14.08
N SER A 95 1.68 -8.65 -13.99
CA SER A 95 2.30 -9.68 -13.16
C SER A 95 2.51 -9.27 -11.70
N ILE A 96 1.50 -8.64 -11.11
CA ILE A 96 1.54 -8.17 -9.72
C ILE A 96 1.32 -9.36 -8.80
N THR A 97 2.29 -9.61 -7.92
CA THR A 97 2.14 -10.66 -6.91
C THR A 97 1.24 -10.17 -5.78
N THR A 98 0.09 -10.81 -5.62
CA THR A 98 -0.87 -10.50 -4.56
C THR A 98 -0.78 -11.53 -3.44
N ARG A 99 -0.76 -11.07 -2.20
CA ARG A 99 -0.88 -11.89 -0.99
C ARG A 99 -2.09 -11.48 -0.19
N ILE A 100 -2.94 -12.45 0.12
CA ILE A 100 -4.14 -12.23 0.94
C ILE A 100 -3.73 -12.34 2.40
N ASN A 101 -4.19 -11.39 3.21
CA ASN A 101 -3.78 -11.29 4.60
C ASN A 101 -4.96 -11.60 5.50
N TYR A 102 -4.75 -12.45 6.51
CA TYR A 102 -5.74 -12.77 7.53
C TYR A 102 -5.17 -12.52 8.91
N ALA A 103 -6.01 -12.01 9.81
CA ALA A 103 -5.71 -11.95 11.23
C ALA A 103 -6.33 -13.16 11.93
N VAL A 104 -5.59 -13.75 12.87
CA VAL A 104 -6.10 -14.79 13.77
C VAL A 104 -6.28 -14.17 15.15
N GLY A 105 -7.46 -14.37 15.75
CA GLY A 105 -7.82 -13.86 17.06
C GLY A 105 -7.99 -14.96 18.10
N LYS A 106 -8.92 -14.73 19.04
CA LYS A 106 -9.23 -15.64 20.15
C LYS A 106 -9.74 -16.99 19.65
N ILE A 107 -9.66 -18.00 20.52
CA ILE A 107 -10.36 -19.28 20.34
C ILE A 107 -11.85 -19.01 20.08
N TYR A 108 -12.43 -19.79 19.18
CA TYR A 108 -13.82 -19.66 18.81
C TYR A 108 -14.75 -19.92 20.00
N SER A 109 -15.57 -18.92 20.31
CA SER A 109 -16.82 -19.03 21.05
C SER A 109 -17.88 -18.21 20.31
N LYS A 110 -19.17 -18.41 20.59
CA LYS A 110 -20.24 -17.63 19.95
C LYS A 110 -20.10 -16.15 20.29
N GLU A 111 -19.76 -15.86 21.53
CA GLU A 111 -19.56 -14.51 22.08
C GLU A 111 -18.36 -13.84 21.42
N ALA A 112 -17.21 -14.52 21.34
CA ALA A 112 -16.01 -13.99 20.70
C ALA A 112 -16.22 -13.74 19.19
N TYR A 113 -17.01 -14.58 18.52
CA TYR A 113 -17.37 -14.39 17.13
C TYR A 113 -18.26 -13.17 16.95
N GLN A 114 -19.33 -13.03 17.74
CA GLN A 114 -20.24 -11.89 17.70
C GLN A 114 -19.55 -10.57 18.03
N GLU A 115 -18.73 -10.54 19.09
CA GLU A 115 -17.92 -9.38 19.46
C GLU A 115 -17.05 -8.91 18.29
N ARG A 116 -16.37 -9.85 17.62
CA ARG A 116 -15.50 -9.52 16.49
C ARG A 116 -16.29 -9.14 15.24
N ALA A 117 -17.41 -9.80 14.97
CA ALA A 117 -18.30 -9.49 13.85
C ALA A 117 -18.87 -8.08 13.98
N TRP A 118 -19.17 -7.61 15.20
CA TRP A 118 -19.56 -6.22 15.45
C TRP A 118 -18.46 -5.23 15.05
N GLN A 119 -17.20 -5.53 15.37
CA GLN A 119 -16.06 -4.65 15.10
C GLN A 119 -15.59 -4.66 13.63
N LYS A 120 -15.68 -5.81 12.96
CA LYS A 120 -15.07 -6.05 11.63
C LYS A 120 -16.08 -6.34 10.52
N GLY A 121 -17.35 -6.47 10.87
CA GLY A 121 -18.43 -6.78 9.94
C GLY A 121 -18.26 -8.14 9.28
N THR A 122 -18.58 -8.19 7.98
CA THR A 122 -18.61 -9.43 7.18
C THR A 122 -17.23 -10.03 6.89
N ALA A 123 -16.14 -9.38 7.31
CA ALA A 123 -14.78 -9.88 7.11
C ALA A 123 -14.41 -11.01 8.09
N VAL A 124 -15.27 -11.33 9.06
CA VAL A 124 -15.03 -12.33 10.12
C VAL A 124 -15.48 -13.72 9.72
N PHE A 125 -14.65 -14.72 9.99
CA PHE A 125 -14.93 -16.13 9.72
C PHE A 125 -14.30 -17.02 10.79
N VAL A 126 -14.71 -18.29 10.82
CA VAL A 126 -14.13 -19.29 11.71
C VAL A 126 -12.98 -19.98 10.99
N LEU A 127 -11.79 -19.96 11.60
CA LEU A 127 -10.61 -20.67 11.13
C LEU A 127 -10.45 -21.95 11.94
N GLU A 128 -10.45 -23.10 11.27
CA GLU A 128 -10.08 -24.37 11.88
C GLU A 128 -8.61 -24.68 11.60
N ASP A 129 -7.81 -24.80 12.66
CA ASP A 129 -6.37 -25.05 12.56
C ASP A 129 -6.06 -26.55 12.58
N TYR A 130 -6.35 -27.22 11.46
CA TYR A 130 -6.08 -28.67 11.32
C TYR A 130 -4.62 -29.06 11.59
N ARG A 131 -3.68 -28.15 11.37
CA ARG A 131 -2.23 -28.41 11.46
C ARG A 131 -1.59 -27.94 12.77
N GLY A 132 -2.35 -27.35 13.69
CA GLY A 132 -1.83 -26.82 14.95
C GLY A 132 -0.77 -25.72 14.77
N ARG A 133 -0.88 -24.90 13.72
CA ARG A 133 0.07 -23.81 13.45
C ARG A 133 -0.12 -22.58 14.34
N GLN A 134 -1.31 -22.43 14.91
CA GLN A 134 -1.72 -21.35 15.81
C GLN A 134 -1.87 -21.83 17.25
N GLY A 135 -1.90 -23.15 17.47
CA GLY A 135 -2.03 -23.78 18.78
C GLY A 135 -2.31 -25.28 18.65
N ARG A 136 -3.30 -25.79 19.37
CA ARG A 136 -3.66 -27.22 19.30
C ARG A 136 -4.27 -27.57 17.94
N ALA A 137 -3.84 -28.68 17.35
CA ALA A 137 -4.45 -29.17 16.11
C ALA A 137 -5.95 -29.44 16.27
N GLY A 138 -6.74 -29.01 15.28
CA GLY A 138 -8.22 -29.06 15.31
C GLY A 138 -8.87 -27.92 16.10
N GLN A 139 -8.09 -27.02 16.71
CA GLN A 139 -8.66 -25.88 17.43
C GLN A 139 -9.28 -24.87 16.45
N ARG A 140 -10.45 -24.36 16.83
CA ARG A 140 -11.15 -23.31 16.07
C ARG A 140 -10.85 -21.93 16.65
N TYR A 141 -10.64 -20.96 15.79
CA TYR A 141 -10.34 -19.56 16.11
C TYR A 141 -11.28 -18.62 15.37
N VAL A 142 -11.50 -17.43 15.93
CA VAL A 142 -12.12 -16.32 15.21
C VAL A 142 -11.04 -15.61 14.38
N ALA A 143 -11.24 -15.51 13.08
CA ALA A 143 -10.30 -14.88 12.15
C ALA A 143 -11.01 -13.82 11.29
N TRP A 144 -10.24 -12.89 10.71
CA TRP A 144 -10.80 -11.89 9.80
C TRP A 144 -9.85 -11.50 8.68
N GLN A 145 -10.43 -11.04 7.56
CA GLN A 145 -9.65 -10.55 6.42
C GLN A 145 -9.02 -9.19 6.71
N LEU A 146 -7.72 -9.09 6.47
CA LEU A 146 -6.96 -7.85 6.46
C LEU A 146 -6.77 -7.36 5.02
N PRO A 147 -6.43 -6.06 4.84
CA PRO A 147 -5.95 -5.54 3.56
C PRO A 147 -4.86 -6.41 2.96
N ASN A 148 -4.93 -6.67 1.64
CA ASN A 148 -3.95 -7.48 0.93
C ASN A 148 -2.61 -6.75 0.78
N SER A 149 -1.54 -7.54 0.58
CA SER A 149 -0.23 -7.05 0.19
C SER A 149 -0.01 -7.25 -1.30
N TYR A 150 0.51 -6.24 -1.99
CA TYR A 150 0.80 -6.27 -3.42
C TYR A 150 2.27 -5.96 -3.66
N VAL A 151 2.94 -6.77 -4.47
CA VAL A 151 4.32 -6.56 -4.92
C VAL A 151 4.28 -6.33 -6.42
N GLY A 152 4.61 -5.10 -6.84
CA GLY A 152 4.70 -4.75 -8.25
C GLY A 152 6.00 -5.23 -8.90
N ALA A 153 5.97 -5.44 -10.21
CA ALA A 153 7.08 -5.99 -10.98
C ALA A 153 8.23 -5.00 -11.26
N HIS A 154 8.05 -3.70 -10.99
CA HIS A 154 9.03 -2.68 -11.36
C HIS A 154 10.12 -2.49 -10.29
N PRO A 155 11.39 -2.41 -10.69
CA PRO A 155 12.48 -2.17 -9.75
C PRO A 155 12.45 -0.74 -9.22
N GLN A 156 12.77 -0.60 -7.95
CA GLN A 156 12.87 0.71 -7.31
C GLN A 156 14.12 1.45 -7.78
N ARG A 157 14.01 2.77 -7.84
CA ARG A 157 15.10 3.69 -8.20
C ARG A 157 15.51 4.55 -6.99
N PRO A 158 16.75 5.07 -6.98
CA PRO A 158 17.21 5.97 -5.94
C PRO A 158 16.35 7.24 -5.79
N LYS A 159 16.26 7.77 -4.57
CA LYS A 159 15.43 8.95 -4.24
C LYS A 159 16.03 10.30 -4.65
N GLY A 160 17.22 10.35 -5.24
CA GLY A 160 17.94 11.61 -5.52
C GLY A 160 17.11 12.63 -6.31
N ARG A 161 16.58 12.20 -7.47
CA ARG A 161 15.72 13.06 -8.32
C ARG A 161 14.43 13.46 -7.61
N GLN A 162 13.82 12.55 -6.86
CA GLN A 162 12.61 12.81 -6.07
C GLN A 162 12.86 13.85 -4.98
N LYS A 163 13.97 13.77 -4.24
CA LYS A 163 14.36 14.77 -3.24
C LYS A 163 14.48 16.16 -3.87
N ARG A 164 15.10 16.26 -5.05
CA ARG A 164 15.22 17.52 -5.79
C ARG A 164 13.85 18.08 -6.23
N ILE A 165 12.95 17.21 -6.70
CA ILE A 165 11.58 17.62 -7.07
C ILE A 165 10.83 18.11 -5.82
N ASN A 166 10.86 17.37 -4.72
CA ASN A 166 10.18 17.76 -3.48
C ASN A 166 10.72 19.08 -2.89
N ARG A 167 12.02 19.36 -3.02
CA ARG A 167 12.59 20.67 -2.65
C ARG A 167 11.98 21.78 -3.51
N LYS A 168 11.96 21.61 -4.83
CA LYS A 168 11.35 22.57 -5.75
C LYS A 168 9.85 22.77 -5.51
N LEU A 169 9.11 21.70 -5.18
CA LEU A 169 7.70 21.80 -4.82
C LEU A 169 7.50 22.64 -3.55
N LYS A 170 8.33 22.43 -2.53
CA LYS A 170 8.33 23.29 -1.34
C LYS A 170 8.61 24.75 -1.71
N ASP A 171 9.61 25.01 -2.53
CA ASP A 171 9.99 26.37 -2.93
C ASP A 171 8.89 27.05 -3.78
N LEU A 172 8.21 26.32 -4.66
CA LEU A 172 7.11 26.83 -5.48
C LEU A 172 5.90 27.23 -4.61
N VAL A 173 5.59 26.43 -3.58
CA VAL A 173 4.56 26.76 -2.59
C VAL A 173 4.95 28.02 -1.80
N MET A 174 6.22 28.17 -1.43
CA MET A 174 6.69 29.33 -0.65
C MET A 174 6.81 30.63 -1.47
N LYS A 175 7.11 30.55 -2.77
CA LYS A 175 7.31 31.73 -3.64
C LYS A 175 6.03 32.33 -4.21
N GLY A 176 4.87 31.72 -3.97
CA GLY A 176 3.58 32.20 -4.44
C GLY A 176 2.53 32.09 -3.35
N MET A 177 2.66 32.86 -2.26
CA MET A 177 1.59 33.04 -1.28
C MET A 177 0.56 34.05 -1.82
N PRO A 178 -0.60 33.65 -2.39
CA PRO A 178 -1.86 34.32 -2.12
C PRO A 178 -2.49 33.69 -0.86
N GLY A 179 -3.29 34.51 -0.15
CA GLY A 179 -3.74 34.33 1.22
C GLY A 179 -4.33 32.98 1.63
N ASN A 180 -4.32 32.76 2.96
CA ASN A 180 -5.12 31.83 3.77
C ASN A 180 -5.95 30.78 3.00
N VAL A 181 -5.28 29.74 2.53
CA VAL A 181 -5.92 28.43 2.38
C VAL A 181 -4.95 27.40 2.89
N GLU A 182 -5.22 26.86 4.08
CA GLU A 182 -4.56 25.65 4.57
C GLU A 182 -4.94 24.47 3.67
N HIS A 183 -4.31 24.35 2.50
CA HIS A 183 -4.18 23.06 1.84
C HIS A 183 -3.04 22.29 2.49
N SER A 184 -3.14 22.14 3.81
CA SER A 184 -2.41 21.10 4.49
C SER A 184 -3.07 19.80 4.04
N GLY A 185 -2.54 19.22 2.95
CA GLY A 185 -2.71 17.81 2.60
C GLY A 185 -2.06 16.92 3.66
N ARG A 186 -2.32 17.22 4.95
CA ARG A 186 -2.19 16.32 6.07
C ARG A 186 -3.25 15.25 5.85
N PHE A 187 -2.95 14.32 4.96
CA PHE A 187 -3.18 12.93 5.33
C PHE A 187 -2.43 12.77 6.65
N ARG A 188 -3.12 12.98 7.78
CA ARG A 188 -2.67 12.49 9.08
C ARG A 188 -2.32 11.05 8.79
N ALA A 189 -1.04 10.72 8.86
CA ALA A 189 -0.62 9.34 8.73
C ALA A 189 -1.29 8.64 9.90
N GLU A 190 -2.43 7.98 9.66
CA GLU A 190 -2.94 6.98 10.58
C GLU A 190 -1.74 6.12 10.93
N GLY A 191 -1.42 6.05 12.22
CA GLY A 191 -0.20 5.43 12.70
C GLY A 191 -0.02 4.06 12.07
N GLN A 192 1.23 3.70 11.74
CA GLN A 192 1.51 2.43 11.08
C GLN A 192 0.85 1.26 11.84
N ARG A 193 -0.06 0.54 11.18
CA ARG A 193 -0.80 -0.59 11.77
C ARG A 193 -0.15 -1.95 11.51
N TYR A 194 0.60 -2.08 10.41
CA TYR A 194 1.18 -3.35 9.96
C TYR A 194 2.70 -3.35 10.11
N PHE A 195 3.24 -4.36 10.78
CA PHE A 195 4.65 -4.51 11.10
C PHE A 195 5.19 -5.87 10.63
N ALA A 196 6.45 -5.90 10.19
CA ALA A 196 7.12 -7.18 9.89
C ALA A 196 7.46 -7.99 11.15
N GLU A 197 7.63 -7.32 12.28
CA GLU A 197 8.15 -7.90 13.52
C GLU A 197 7.26 -7.52 14.71
N ALA A 198 7.02 -8.48 15.61
CA ALA A 198 6.24 -8.29 16.83
C ALA A 198 6.81 -7.17 17.71
N LYS A 199 8.13 -7.14 17.92
CA LYS A 199 8.81 -6.16 18.79
C LYS A 199 8.53 -4.70 18.35
N LYS A 200 8.45 -4.45 17.04
CA LYS A 200 8.14 -3.12 16.49
C LYS A 200 6.66 -2.76 16.68
N ALA A 201 5.76 -3.74 16.58
CA ALA A 201 4.33 -3.55 16.85
C ALA A 201 4.09 -3.22 18.34
N VAL A 202 4.69 -3.99 19.26
CA VAL A 202 4.57 -3.79 20.72
C VAL A 202 5.13 -2.44 21.16
N ARG A 203 6.33 -2.06 20.68
CA ARG A 203 6.94 -0.75 21.04
C ARG A 203 6.06 0.43 20.61
N ARG A 204 5.33 0.29 19.49
CA ARG A 204 4.40 1.31 19.03
C ARG A 204 3.08 1.29 19.80
N LEU A 205 2.63 0.12 20.26
CA LEU A 205 1.46 -0.02 21.15
C LEU A 205 1.61 0.75 22.45
N ALA A 206 2.78 0.70 23.07
CA ALA A 206 3.09 1.46 24.28
C ALA A 206 2.94 2.98 24.10
N SER A 207 3.06 3.51 22.87
CA SER A 207 2.95 4.94 22.59
C SER A 207 1.56 5.41 22.10
N GLU A 208 0.73 4.51 21.56
CA GLU A 208 -0.66 4.85 21.14
C GLU A 208 -1.57 3.62 21.36
N PRO A 209 -2.16 3.44 22.55
CA PRO A 209 -2.86 2.19 22.92
C PRO A 209 -4.16 1.94 22.13
N ASN A 210 -4.85 2.98 21.66
CA ASN A 210 -6.15 2.87 20.98
C ASN A 210 -6.12 2.39 19.51
N ASN A 211 -4.97 1.92 19.00
CA ASN A 211 -4.86 1.43 17.62
C ASN A 211 -4.46 -0.05 17.61
N GLU A 212 -5.31 -0.88 17.01
CA GLU A 212 -4.98 -2.27 16.69
C GLU A 212 -3.72 -2.33 15.82
N ARG A 213 -2.81 -3.23 16.18
CA ARG A 213 -1.55 -3.44 15.46
C ARG A 213 -1.37 -4.90 15.12
N TYR A 214 -0.83 -5.14 13.94
CA TYR A 214 -0.66 -6.46 13.39
C TYR A 214 0.80 -6.71 13.07
N TRP A 215 1.28 -7.91 13.36
CA TRP A 215 2.57 -8.38 12.86
C TRP A 215 2.42 -9.71 12.13
N SER A 216 3.18 -9.91 11.06
CA SER A 216 3.08 -11.15 10.28
C SER A 216 3.80 -12.28 10.98
N SER A 217 3.15 -13.43 11.15
CA SER A 217 3.85 -14.68 11.40
C SER A 217 4.48 -15.13 10.07
N ARG A 218 5.79 -15.39 10.04
CA ARG A 218 6.52 -15.69 8.80
C ARG A 218 5.91 -16.89 8.09
N SER A 219 5.27 -16.65 6.95
CA SER A 219 5.05 -17.67 5.91
C SER A 219 5.69 -17.13 4.64
N LYS A 220 6.78 -17.77 4.21
CA LYS A 220 7.58 -17.30 3.05
C LYS A 220 7.04 -17.78 1.70
N GLU A 221 6.14 -18.77 1.68
CA GLU A 221 5.86 -19.55 0.45
C GLU A 221 4.39 -19.57 0.00
N SER A 222 3.45 -18.98 0.74
CA SER A 222 2.03 -19.10 0.40
C SER A 222 1.45 -17.79 -0.16
N ARG A 223 0.44 -17.90 -1.04
CA ARG A 223 -0.41 -16.77 -1.48
C ARG A 223 -1.18 -16.13 -0.32
N LEU A 224 -1.16 -16.75 0.86
CA LEU A 224 -1.76 -16.28 2.09
C LEU A 224 -0.68 -15.83 3.08
N SER A 225 -0.99 -14.83 3.89
CA SER A 225 -0.17 -14.46 5.03
C SER A 225 -1.02 -14.30 6.28
N TRP A 226 -0.49 -14.82 7.38
CA TRP A 226 -1.15 -14.82 8.68
C TRP A 226 -0.54 -13.74 9.56
N TRP A 227 -1.43 -12.99 10.20
CA TRP A 227 -1.11 -11.88 11.07
C TRP A 227 -1.67 -12.15 12.45
N GLN A 228 -0.90 -11.77 13.45
CA GLN A 228 -1.32 -11.77 14.84
C GLN A 228 -1.67 -10.33 15.22
N GLY A 229 -2.79 -10.16 15.93
CA GLY A 229 -3.23 -8.87 16.43
C GLY A 229 -2.75 -8.63 17.85
N LEU A 230 -2.26 -7.42 18.13
CA LEU A 230 -2.18 -6.89 19.49
C LEU A 230 -3.48 -6.12 19.71
N GLY A 231 -4.33 -6.67 20.58
CA GLY A 231 -5.57 -6.07 21.07
C GLY A 231 -5.61 -6.20 22.58
#